data_AF-A0A7K2F5Q3-F1
#
_entry.id   AF-A0A7K2F5Q3-F1
#
_cell.length_a   1.000
_cell.length_b   1.000
_cell.length_c   1.000
_cell.angle_alpha   90.00
_cell.angle_beta   90.00
_cell.angle_gamma   90.00
#
_symmetry.space_group_name_H-M   'P 1'
#
loop_
_entity.id
_entity.type
_entity.pdbx_description
1 polymer ?
#
loop_
_entity_poly.entity_id
_entity_poly.type
_entity_poly.pdbx_seq_one_letter_code
_entity_poly.pdbx_strand_id
1 'polypeptide(L)'
;MRDRPQRTGAQLPSPGLPLPTRPAFWRSPVRGVRFTAVLGLVLLAGITLLFVTGLLSYAAYNPDLAAVNDKTPAKGLLGFYLFDWPTGPHWLYRLTQGVHVTLGIVLVPVLLAKLWSVVPKLFALPPVRSAGHALERLSLLLLVGGALFEFVTGLLNIQLEYLFPGSFYSLHFYGAWVFFAAFLAHTCLKLPRALRVLRDGLPASESDELASPDPAAPTVSRRGALAVVGAGSLLLLVTSAGRSFDGGLRRTALLTPRGGAEPGSGPDGFQINKTAAKVGIVPAETGERWRLTVAGPAGEFRLSRAELLAMGQHSAALPIACVEGWSTSDQWWRGVRLRDLATLAGFPDGRPPGVLVESLQRSGPFRSVALRDNQVRDPRSLLALDVNGAPLSPDHGYPARVIVPAAPGVMNTKWVSRLTFGEL
;
A
#
# COMPACT_ATOMS: atom_id res chain seq x y z
N MET A 1 63.79 -31.88 51.38
CA MET A 1 63.36 -32.29 50.03
C MET A 1 62.23 -33.31 50.19
N ARG A 2 60.96 -32.88 50.05
CA ARG A 2 59.78 -33.76 50.02
C ARG A 2 58.96 -33.33 48.80
N ASP A 3 58.88 -34.19 47.80
CA ASP A 3 58.13 -33.96 46.57
C ASP A 3 56.63 -33.93 46.83
N ARG A 4 55.97 -32.88 46.34
CA ARG A 4 54.51 -32.77 46.26
C ARG A 4 54.05 -33.31 44.89
N PRO A 5 53.02 -34.16 44.83
CA PRO A 5 52.45 -34.55 43.54
C PRO A 5 51.70 -33.36 42.92
N GLN A 6 52.08 -33.02 41.68
CA GLN A 6 51.38 -32.06 40.84
C GLN A 6 49.94 -32.55 40.58
N ARG A 7 48.95 -31.77 41.04
CA ARG A 7 47.57 -31.92 40.59
C ARG A 7 47.50 -31.54 39.12
N THR A 8 47.29 -32.53 38.26
CA THR A 8 46.82 -32.34 36.89
C THR A 8 45.48 -31.61 36.93
N GLY A 9 45.50 -30.31 36.64
CA GLY A 9 44.29 -29.54 36.42
C GLY A 9 43.57 -30.09 35.20
N ALA A 10 42.39 -30.66 35.40
CA ALA A 10 41.46 -30.90 34.32
C ALA A 10 41.12 -29.54 33.70
N GLN A 11 41.64 -29.30 32.49
CA GLN A 11 41.18 -28.21 31.64
C GLN A 11 39.70 -28.46 31.37
N LEU A 12 38.82 -27.74 32.09
CA LEU A 12 37.44 -27.59 31.68
C LEU A 12 37.47 -27.03 30.24
N PRO A 13 36.78 -27.66 29.27
CA PRO A 13 36.73 -27.11 27.93
C PRO A 13 36.19 -25.70 28.02
N SER A 14 36.98 -24.72 27.55
CA SER A 14 36.55 -23.33 27.45
C SER A 14 35.17 -23.31 26.80
N PRO A 15 34.13 -22.72 27.42
CA PRO A 15 32.83 -22.65 26.80
C PRO A 15 32.99 -21.87 25.50
N GLY A 16 33.05 -22.59 24.38
CA GLY A 16 33.23 -21.98 23.07
C GLY A 16 32.17 -20.91 22.88
N LEU A 17 32.54 -19.82 22.22
CA LEU A 17 31.68 -18.64 22.02
C LEU A 17 30.22 -19.06 21.73
N PRO A 18 29.23 -18.46 22.40
CA PRO A 18 27.83 -18.82 22.17
C PRO A 18 27.48 -18.48 20.73
N LEU A 19 27.25 -19.51 19.91
CA LEU A 19 26.90 -19.37 18.49
C LEU A 19 25.38 -19.44 18.30
N PRO A 20 24.78 -18.61 17.42
CA PRO A 20 23.35 -18.65 17.10
C PRO A 20 22.83 -20.00 16.62
N THR A 21 23.72 -20.86 16.12
CA THR A 21 23.40 -22.23 15.65
C THR A 21 23.13 -23.21 16.79
N ARG A 22 23.50 -22.87 18.03
CA ARG A 22 23.23 -23.69 19.22
C ARG A 22 21.89 -23.27 19.85
N PRO A 23 20.94 -24.19 20.12
CA PRO A 23 19.66 -23.84 20.76
C PRO A 23 19.80 -23.05 22.08
N ALA A 24 20.82 -23.38 22.89
CA ALA A 24 21.11 -22.71 24.16
C ALA A 24 21.55 -21.22 24.01
N PHE A 25 21.92 -20.77 22.80
CA PHE A 25 22.15 -19.34 22.54
C PHE A 25 20.88 -18.51 22.76
N TRP A 26 19.72 -19.08 22.45
CA TRP A 26 18.44 -18.40 22.46
C TRP A 26 17.73 -18.58 23.80
N ARG A 27 18.12 -17.78 24.80
CA ARG A 27 17.71 -17.99 26.21
C ARG A 27 16.38 -17.38 26.64
N SER A 28 15.62 -16.74 25.75
CA SER A 28 14.37 -16.08 26.15
C SER A 28 13.30 -17.11 26.55
N PRO A 29 12.75 -17.06 27.78
CA PRO A 29 11.68 -17.95 28.23
C PRO A 29 10.30 -17.61 27.63
N VAL A 30 10.19 -16.46 26.95
CA VAL A 30 8.93 -15.99 26.34
C VAL A 30 8.58 -16.80 25.10
N ARG A 31 9.59 -17.29 24.35
CA ARG A 31 9.37 -18.09 23.14
C ARG A 31 8.61 -19.38 23.47
N GLY A 32 7.84 -19.85 22.50
CA GLY A 32 7.07 -21.08 22.59
C GLY A 32 5.98 -21.16 21.54
N VAL A 33 5.54 -22.38 21.22
CA VAL A 33 4.57 -22.64 20.14
C VAL A 33 3.28 -21.84 20.33
N ARG A 34 2.75 -21.76 21.56
CA ARG A 34 1.51 -21.02 21.84
C ARG A 34 1.64 -19.52 21.57
N PHE A 35 2.73 -18.90 22.01
CA PHE A 35 3.00 -17.47 21.77
C PHE A 35 3.10 -17.19 20.26
N THR A 36 3.85 -18.02 19.56
CA THR A 36 4.05 -17.94 18.10
C THR A 36 2.76 -18.21 17.31
N ALA A 37 1.85 -19.04 17.82
CA ALA A 37 0.55 -19.33 17.22
C ALA A 37 -0.40 -18.12 17.31
N VAL A 38 -0.44 -17.42 18.44
CA VAL A 38 -1.24 -16.18 18.59
C VAL A 38 -0.84 -15.14 17.55
N LEU A 39 0.46 -14.83 17.46
CA LEU A 39 0.99 -13.90 16.45
C LEU A 39 0.68 -14.37 15.02
N GLY A 40 0.74 -15.68 14.79
CA GLY A 40 0.42 -16.28 13.50
C GLY A 40 -1.04 -16.08 13.07
N LEU A 41 -2.00 -16.20 13.98
CA LEU A 41 -3.42 -15.96 13.67
C LEU A 41 -3.72 -14.49 13.38
N VAL A 42 -3.11 -13.56 14.12
CA VAL A 42 -3.25 -12.12 13.84
C VAL A 42 -2.68 -11.80 12.45
N LEU A 43 -1.50 -12.33 12.13
CA LEU A 43 -0.89 -12.17 10.80
C LEU A 43 -1.69 -12.85 9.70
N LEU A 44 -2.36 -13.98 9.97
CA LEU A 44 -3.24 -14.62 9.00
C LEU A 44 -4.40 -13.71 8.60
N ALA A 45 -5.17 -13.23 9.56
CA ALA A 45 -6.26 -12.31 9.25
C ALA A 45 -5.72 -11.02 8.59
N GLY A 46 -4.64 -10.46 9.13
CA GLY A 46 -4.06 -9.21 8.68
C GLY A 46 -3.47 -9.26 7.26
N ILE A 47 -2.61 -10.24 6.97
CA ILE A 47 -1.95 -10.40 5.66
C ILE A 47 -2.98 -10.77 4.59
N THR A 48 -3.98 -11.60 4.88
CA THR A 48 -5.05 -11.89 3.93
C THR A 48 -5.81 -10.62 3.56
N LEU A 49 -6.16 -9.78 4.53
CA LEU A 49 -6.82 -8.50 4.24
C LEU A 49 -5.90 -7.52 3.48
N LEU A 50 -4.61 -7.47 3.81
CA LEU A 50 -3.62 -6.68 3.05
C LEU A 50 -3.54 -7.12 1.59
N PHE A 51 -3.46 -8.43 1.35
CA PHE A 51 -3.38 -8.98 0.02
C PHE A 51 -4.62 -8.61 -0.79
N VAL A 52 -5.82 -8.86 -0.26
CA VAL A 52 -7.09 -8.52 -0.92
C VAL A 52 -7.19 -7.02 -1.21
N THR A 53 -6.88 -6.16 -0.23
CA THR A 53 -6.94 -4.71 -0.44
C THR A 53 -5.87 -4.20 -1.42
N GLY A 54 -4.71 -4.87 -1.50
CA GLY A 54 -3.69 -4.62 -2.51
C GLY A 54 -4.15 -4.99 -3.92
N LEU A 55 -4.79 -6.17 -4.09
CA LEU A 55 -5.40 -6.58 -5.36
C LEU A 55 -6.50 -5.59 -5.79
N LEU A 56 -7.35 -5.14 -4.86
CA LEU A 56 -8.36 -4.12 -5.16
C LEU A 56 -7.71 -2.79 -5.57
N SER A 57 -6.64 -2.38 -4.90
CA SER A 57 -5.91 -1.16 -5.27
C SER A 57 -5.35 -1.26 -6.69
N TYR A 58 -4.79 -2.42 -7.05
CA TYR A 58 -4.27 -2.69 -8.38
C TYR A 58 -5.38 -2.72 -9.45
N ALA A 59 -6.52 -3.36 -9.18
CA ALA A 59 -7.68 -3.36 -10.07
C ALA A 59 -8.20 -1.95 -10.35
N ALA A 60 -8.14 -1.05 -9.35
CA ALA A 60 -8.58 0.34 -9.47
C ALA A 60 -7.78 1.17 -10.48
N TYR A 61 -6.60 0.71 -10.91
CA TYR A 61 -5.83 1.33 -11.99
C TYR A 61 -6.41 1.00 -13.37
N ASN A 62 -7.31 0.01 -13.49
CA ASN A 62 -7.78 -0.56 -14.74
C ASN A 62 -6.60 -0.93 -15.69
N PRO A 63 -5.69 -1.83 -15.29
CA PRO A 63 -4.51 -2.15 -16.09
C PRO A 63 -4.85 -2.82 -17.44
N ASP A 64 -5.99 -3.49 -17.57
CA ASP A 64 -6.43 -4.09 -18.85
C ASP A 64 -7.16 -3.10 -19.77
N LEU A 65 -7.35 -1.85 -19.33
CA LEU A 65 -8.05 -0.84 -20.13
C LEU A 65 -7.14 -0.21 -21.19
N ALA A 66 -5.89 0.12 -20.84
CA ALA A 66 -4.95 0.80 -21.72
C ALA A 66 -3.51 0.61 -21.26
N ALA A 67 -2.56 0.63 -22.19
CA ALA A 67 -1.13 0.49 -21.88
C ALA A 67 -0.59 1.58 -20.93
N VAL A 68 -1.18 2.79 -20.96
CA VAL A 68 -0.80 3.87 -20.05
C VAL A 68 -1.13 3.55 -18.58
N ASN A 69 -2.14 2.72 -18.33
CA ASN A 69 -2.55 2.29 -17.00
C ASN A 69 -1.74 1.08 -16.51
N ASP A 70 -1.35 0.17 -17.40
CA ASP A 70 -0.63 -1.05 -17.02
C ASP A 70 0.84 -0.79 -16.65
N LYS A 71 1.21 -1.08 -15.41
CA LYS A 71 2.60 -1.02 -14.92
C LYS A 71 3.28 -2.39 -14.85
N THR A 72 2.60 -3.41 -15.36
CA THR A 72 2.92 -4.85 -15.22
C THR A 72 2.44 -5.62 -16.46
N PRO A 73 2.89 -5.25 -17.68
CA PRO A 73 2.40 -5.86 -18.91
C PRO A 73 2.62 -7.38 -18.99
N ALA A 74 3.58 -7.91 -18.24
CA ALA A 74 3.90 -9.34 -18.15
C ALA A 74 3.10 -10.09 -17.06
N LYS A 75 2.00 -9.53 -16.52
CA LYS A 75 1.24 -10.14 -15.41
C LYS A 75 0.64 -11.52 -15.74
N GLY A 76 0.32 -11.77 -17.01
CA GLY A 76 -0.24 -13.04 -17.47
C GLY A 76 -1.44 -13.49 -16.64
N LEU A 77 -1.44 -14.74 -16.20
CA LEU A 77 -2.52 -15.34 -15.39
C LEU A 77 -2.73 -14.65 -14.04
N LEU A 78 -1.76 -13.88 -13.53
CA LEU A 78 -1.92 -13.16 -12.26
C LEU A 78 -2.94 -12.01 -12.34
N GLY A 79 -3.41 -11.66 -13.54
CA GLY A 79 -4.48 -10.69 -13.77
C GLY A 79 -5.90 -11.27 -13.73
N PHE A 80 -6.09 -12.55 -13.42
CA PHE A 80 -7.40 -13.24 -13.54
C PHE A 80 -8.55 -12.60 -12.76
N TYR A 81 -8.25 -11.80 -11.73
CA TYR A 81 -9.22 -11.18 -10.84
C TYR A 81 -9.62 -9.77 -11.29
N LEU A 82 -9.05 -9.26 -12.39
CA LEU A 82 -9.30 -7.90 -12.85
C LEU A 82 -10.74 -7.74 -13.34
N PHE A 83 -11.33 -6.60 -13.00
CA PHE A 83 -12.70 -6.25 -13.32
C PHE A 83 -12.83 -4.75 -13.54
N ASP A 84 -13.96 -4.33 -14.10
CA ASP A 84 -14.27 -2.94 -14.32
C ASP A 84 -14.48 -2.23 -12.98
N TRP A 85 -13.51 -1.39 -12.60
CA TRP A 85 -13.55 -0.74 -11.31
C TRP A 85 -14.79 0.16 -11.17
N PRO A 86 -15.59 0.02 -10.09
CA PRO A 86 -16.83 0.75 -9.93
C PRO A 86 -16.59 2.21 -9.53
N THR A 87 -17.56 3.07 -9.86
CA THR A 87 -17.58 4.48 -9.44
C THR A 87 -18.31 4.70 -8.10
N GLY A 88 -18.88 3.65 -7.53
CA GLY A 88 -19.75 3.70 -6.34
C GLY A 88 -19.43 2.58 -5.35
N PRO A 89 -19.49 2.85 -4.03
CA PRO A 89 -19.63 4.17 -3.41
C PRO A 89 -18.39 5.04 -3.68
N HIS A 90 -18.53 6.38 -3.73
CA HIS A 90 -17.42 7.26 -4.16
C HIS A 90 -16.21 7.24 -3.24
N TRP A 91 -16.38 6.84 -1.99
CA TRP A 91 -15.32 6.68 -1.01
C TRP A 91 -14.66 5.29 -1.04
N LEU A 92 -15.05 4.38 -1.95
CA LEU A 92 -14.58 2.99 -1.96
C LEU A 92 -13.04 2.88 -1.94
N TYR A 93 -12.37 3.56 -2.88
CA TYR A 93 -10.91 3.52 -2.94
C TYR A 93 -10.24 4.18 -1.73
N ARG A 94 -10.85 5.22 -1.16
CA ARG A 94 -10.40 5.82 0.11
C ARG A 94 -10.37 4.77 1.22
N LEU A 95 -11.42 3.95 1.33
CA LEU A 95 -11.50 2.91 2.35
C LEU A 95 -10.49 1.79 2.07
N THR A 96 -10.50 1.20 0.88
CA THR A 96 -9.66 0.03 0.58
C THR A 96 -8.17 0.39 0.69
N GLN A 97 -7.76 1.54 0.15
CA GLN A 97 -6.38 2.00 0.23
C GLN A 97 -5.99 2.43 1.64
N GLY A 98 -6.88 3.13 2.35
CA GLY A 98 -6.66 3.51 3.74
C GLY A 98 -6.46 2.29 4.64
N VAL A 99 -7.27 1.24 4.47
CA VAL A 99 -7.14 -0.03 5.18
C VAL A 99 -5.82 -0.70 4.81
N HIS A 100 -5.51 -0.85 3.52
CA HIS A 100 -4.29 -1.50 3.05
C HIS A 100 -3.05 -0.92 3.74
N VAL A 101 -2.86 0.40 3.62
CA VAL A 101 -1.63 1.00 4.11
C VAL A 101 -1.61 1.10 5.63
N THR A 102 -2.75 1.39 6.28
CA THR A 102 -2.80 1.53 7.75
C THR A 102 -2.59 0.17 8.42
N LEU A 103 -3.23 -0.88 7.91
CA LEU A 103 -3.02 -2.24 8.41
C LEU A 103 -1.57 -2.71 8.21
N GLY A 104 -0.94 -2.33 7.08
CA GLY A 104 0.46 -2.66 6.80
C GLY A 104 1.39 -2.13 7.89
N ILE A 105 1.20 -0.87 8.29
CA ILE A 105 1.95 -0.23 9.38
C ILE A 105 1.64 -0.92 10.72
N VAL A 106 0.35 -1.14 11.03
CA VAL A 106 -0.10 -1.72 12.31
C VAL A 106 0.42 -3.15 12.53
N LEU A 107 0.63 -3.92 11.47
CA LEU A 107 1.13 -5.29 11.56
C LEU A 107 2.65 -5.39 11.73
N VAL A 108 3.42 -4.29 11.58
CA VAL A 108 4.89 -4.32 11.73
C VAL A 108 5.34 -4.90 13.08
N PRO A 109 4.83 -4.47 14.24
CA PRO A 109 5.24 -5.04 15.53
C PRO A 109 4.89 -6.52 15.65
N VAL A 110 3.73 -6.95 15.11
CA VAL A 110 3.29 -8.35 15.11
C VAL A 110 4.21 -9.20 14.24
N LEU A 111 4.58 -8.71 13.05
CA LEU A 111 5.50 -9.37 12.14
C LEU A 111 6.88 -9.52 12.77
N LEU A 112 7.43 -8.44 13.34
CA LEU A 112 8.74 -8.47 14.00
C LEU A 112 8.74 -9.43 15.20
N ALA A 113 7.69 -9.43 16.02
CA ALA A 113 7.55 -10.39 17.12
C ALA A 113 7.44 -11.82 16.61
N LYS A 114 6.73 -12.06 15.50
CA LYS A 114 6.63 -13.38 14.88
C LYS A 114 7.98 -13.86 14.39
N LEU A 115 8.72 -13.03 13.64
CA LEU A 115 10.06 -13.33 13.15
C LEU A 115 11.03 -13.61 14.30
N TRP A 116 11.01 -12.77 15.34
CA TRP A 116 11.81 -12.98 16.56
C TRP A 116 11.47 -14.29 17.29
N SER A 117 10.20 -14.70 17.28
CA SER A 117 9.78 -15.93 17.94
C SER A 117 10.27 -17.20 17.22
N VAL A 118 10.51 -17.12 15.91
CA VAL A 118 10.93 -18.25 15.07
C VAL A 118 12.39 -18.17 14.61
N VAL A 119 13.10 -17.08 14.94
CA VAL A 119 14.50 -16.87 14.54
C VAL A 119 15.45 -18.05 14.86
N PRO A 120 15.31 -18.81 15.97
CA PRO A 120 16.20 -19.93 16.23
C PRO A 120 16.13 -21.01 15.13
N LYS A 121 14.96 -21.19 14.50
CA LYS A 121 14.78 -22.15 13.40
C LYS A 121 15.59 -21.76 12.16
N LEU A 122 15.84 -20.47 11.94
CA LEU A 122 16.65 -20.00 10.81
C LEU A 122 18.11 -20.43 10.93
N PHE A 123 18.62 -20.59 12.16
CA PHE A 123 20.01 -20.96 12.44
C PHE A 123 20.22 -22.46 12.75
N ALA A 124 19.16 -23.27 12.73
CA ALA A 124 19.25 -24.69 13.07
C ALA A 124 20.09 -25.49 12.06
N LEU A 125 21.01 -26.32 12.57
CA LEU A 125 21.87 -27.23 11.79
C LEU A 125 21.37 -28.69 11.84
N PRO A 126 21.69 -29.52 10.81
CA PRO A 126 22.22 -29.11 9.52
C PRO A 126 21.17 -28.30 8.72
N PRO A 127 21.60 -27.39 7.81
CA PRO A 127 20.70 -26.49 7.11
C PRO A 127 19.70 -27.26 6.21
N VAL A 128 20.14 -28.38 5.65
CA VAL A 128 19.31 -29.31 4.87
C VAL A 128 19.52 -30.72 5.39
N ARG A 129 18.42 -31.42 5.70
CA ARG A 129 18.41 -32.81 6.20
C ARG A 129 17.96 -33.82 5.15
N SER A 130 17.19 -33.36 4.17
CA SER A 130 16.61 -34.15 3.08
C SER A 130 16.11 -33.21 1.97
N ALA A 131 15.77 -33.74 0.80
CA ALA A 131 15.14 -32.97 -0.27
C ALA A 131 13.81 -32.31 0.17
N GLY A 132 12.98 -33.03 0.93
CA GLY A 132 11.75 -32.48 1.50
C GLY A 132 12.02 -31.33 2.48
N HIS A 133 13.05 -31.45 3.32
CA HIS A 133 13.47 -30.38 4.21
C HIS A 133 14.06 -29.18 3.45
N ALA A 134 14.74 -29.41 2.32
CA ALA A 134 15.20 -28.33 1.44
C ALA A 134 14.02 -27.52 0.86
N LEU A 135 12.95 -28.21 0.44
CA LEU A 135 11.73 -27.56 -0.03
C LEU A 135 11.04 -26.76 1.09
N GLU A 136 10.97 -27.30 2.32
CA GLU A 136 10.45 -26.56 3.47
C GLU A 136 11.28 -25.29 3.74
N ARG A 137 12.62 -25.39 3.68
CA ARG A 137 13.52 -24.23 3.83
C ARG A 137 13.36 -23.20 2.73
N LEU A 138 13.19 -23.62 1.47
CA LEU A 138 12.94 -22.72 0.35
C LEU A 138 11.60 -21.98 0.53
N SER A 139 10.54 -22.70 0.92
CA SER A 139 9.24 -22.10 1.24
C SER A 139 9.36 -21.07 2.38
N LEU A 140 10.13 -21.37 3.43
CA LEU A 140 10.40 -20.43 4.51
C LEU A 140 11.21 -19.21 4.05
N LEU A 141 12.17 -19.38 3.13
CA LEU A 141 12.91 -18.27 2.55
C LEU A 141 11.99 -17.34 1.76
N LEU A 142 11.11 -17.89 0.92
CA LEU A 142 10.12 -17.10 0.17
C LEU A 142 9.13 -16.41 1.10
N LEU A 143 8.72 -17.07 2.19
CA LEU A 143 7.83 -16.51 3.19
C LEU A 143 8.46 -15.34 3.94
N VAL A 144 9.65 -15.54 4.52
CA VAL A 144 10.33 -14.52 5.33
C VAL A 144 10.87 -13.40 4.44
N GLY A 145 11.54 -13.76 3.35
CA GLY A 145 12.06 -12.82 2.36
C GLY A 145 10.93 -12.01 1.72
N GLY A 146 9.84 -12.67 1.32
CA GLY A 146 8.65 -12.01 0.81
C GLY A 146 7.99 -11.08 1.83
N ALA A 147 7.81 -11.51 3.08
CA ALA A 147 7.25 -10.65 4.12
C ALA A 147 8.09 -9.40 4.35
N LEU A 148 9.42 -9.56 4.47
CA LEU A 148 10.33 -8.43 4.65
C LEU A 148 10.32 -7.52 3.43
N PHE A 149 10.37 -8.08 2.23
CA PHE A 149 10.34 -7.33 0.98
C PHE A 149 9.05 -6.51 0.83
N GLU A 150 7.88 -7.11 1.02
CA GLU A 150 6.59 -6.44 0.88
C GLU A 150 6.40 -5.33 1.92
N PHE A 151 6.70 -5.61 3.19
CA PHE A 151 6.57 -4.60 4.25
C PHE A 151 7.58 -3.47 4.09
N VAL A 152 8.84 -3.75 3.77
CA VAL A 152 9.87 -2.71 3.58
C VAL A 152 9.57 -1.87 2.34
N THR A 153 9.31 -2.49 1.20
CA THR A 153 8.99 -1.74 -0.04
C THR A 153 7.71 -0.92 0.12
N GLY A 154 6.68 -1.46 0.77
CA GLY A 154 5.46 -0.73 1.10
C GLY A 154 5.72 0.47 2.02
N LEU A 155 6.49 0.29 3.10
CA LEU A 155 6.85 1.38 4.02
C LEU A 155 7.71 2.46 3.33
N LEU A 156 8.70 2.07 2.53
CA LEU A 156 9.54 3.01 1.79
C LEU A 156 8.72 3.82 0.77
N ASN A 157 7.81 3.16 0.05
CA ASN A 157 6.95 3.85 -0.91
C ASN A 157 6.07 4.90 -0.25
N ILE A 158 5.50 4.62 0.92
CA ILE A 158 4.65 5.61 1.61
C ILE A 158 5.47 6.75 2.22
N GLN A 159 6.77 6.56 2.48
CA GLN A 159 7.71 7.59 2.93
C GLN A 159 8.32 8.40 1.78
N LEU A 160 7.95 8.10 0.53
CA LEU A 160 8.54 8.70 -0.69
C LEU A 160 10.04 8.42 -0.87
N GLU A 161 10.56 7.37 -0.23
CA GLU A 161 11.95 6.95 -0.32
C GLU A 161 12.11 5.83 -1.36
N TYR A 162 12.40 6.20 -2.61
CA TYR A 162 12.66 5.23 -3.69
C TYR A 162 14.13 4.79 -3.71
N LEU A 163 14.53 4.01 -2.71
CA LEU A 163 15.89 3.51 -2.57
C LEU A 163 16.19 2.22 -3.35
N PHE A 164 15.17 1.58 -3.94
CA PHE A 164 15.31 0.28 -4.62
C PHE A 164 15.40 0.41 -6.15
N PRO A 165 16.20 -0.46 -6.81
CA PRO A 165 16.31 -0.46 -8.26
C PRO A 165 15.03 -1.01 -8.90
N GLY A 166 14.27 -0.15 -9.57
CA GLY A 166 13.11 -0.56 -10.39
C GLY A 166 11.78 0.09 -10.00
N SER A 167 10.73 -0.28 -10.72
CA SER A 167 9.37 0.22 -10.51
C SER A 167 8.76 -0.41 -9.25
N PHE A 168 8.37 0.43 -8.28
CA PHE A 168 7.61 -0.02 -7.10
C PHE A 168 6.41 -0.87 -7.50
N TYR A 169 5.62 -0.41 -8.48
CA TYR A 169 4.41 -1.10 -8.92
C TYR A 169 4.69 -2.53 -9.36
N SER A 170 5.74 -2.74 -10.16
CA SER A 170 6.07 -4.05 -10.69
C SER A 170 6.66 -4.95 -9.60
N LEU A 171 7.61 -4.42 -8.83
CA LEU A 171 8.29 -5.14 -7.76
C LEU A 171 7.29 -5.60 -6.69
N HIS A 172 6.46 -4.69 -6.20
CA HIS A 172 5.47 -4.96 -5.15
C HIS A 172 4.36 -5.90 -5.65
N PHE A 173 3.91 -5.79 -6.91
CA PHE A 173 2.91 -6.70 -7.45
C PHE A 173 3.39 -8.16 -7.52
N TYR A 174 4.56 -8.41 -8.12
CA TYR A 174 5.08 -9.77 -8.24
C TYR A 174 5.57 -10.32 -6.90
N GLY A 175 6.19 -9.47 -6.08
CA GLY A 175 6.59 -9.81 -4.72
C GLY A 175 5.40 -10.25 -3.87
N ALA A 176 4.27 -9.54 -3.96
CA ALA A 176 3.04 -9.88 -3.24
C ALA A 176 2.51 -11.27 -3.61
N TRP A 177 2.52 -11.65 -4.90
CA TRP A 177 2.10 -12.99 -5.33
C TRP A 177 3.04 -14.09 -4.85
N VAL A 178 4.35 -13.89 -4.96
CA VAL A 178 5.36 -14.85 -4.46
C VAL A 178 5.21 -15.03 -2.95
N PHE A 179 5.11 -13.92 -2.22
CA PHE A 179 4.93 -13.91 -0.78
C PHE A 179 3.61 -14.61 -0.39
N PHE A 180 2.49 -14.24 -1.01
CA PHE A 180 1.18 -14.75 -0.63
C PHE A 180 1.03 -16.25 -0.94
N ALA A 181 1.62 -16.74 -2.04
CA ALA A 181 1.68 -18.17 -2.33
C ALA A 181 2.44 -18.95 -1.23
N ALA A 182 3.61 -18.45 -0.81
CA ALA A 182 4.36 -19.06 0.29
C ALA A 182 3.60 -18.95 1.63
N PHE A 183 2.93 -17.82 1.87
CA PHE A 183 2.09 -17.56 3.04
C PHE A 183 0.92 -18.54 3.13
N LEU A 184 0.22 -18.77 2.03
CA LEU A 184 -0.90 -19.71 1.95
C LEU A 184 -0.44 -21.14 2.19
N ALA A 185 0.63 -21.58 1.52
CA ALA A 185 1.21 -22.90 1.73
C ALA A 185 1.62 -23.12 3.19
N HIS A 186 2.31 -22.16 3.79
CA HIS A 186 2.69 -22.20 5.20
C HIS A 186 1.48 -22.29 6.13
N THR A 187 0.45 -21.47 5.86
CA THR A 187 -0.77 -21.43 6.66
C THR A 187 -1.51 -22.77 6.60
N CYS A 188 -1.74 -23.33 5.41
CA CYS A 188 -2.41 -24.61 5.25
C CYS A 188 -1.73 -25.74 6.06
N LEU A 189 -0.39 -25.73 6.11
CA LEU A 189 0.38 -26.74 6.83
C LEU A 189 0.41 -26.53 8.35
N LYS A 190 0.47 -25.28 8.83
CA LYS A 190 0.69 -24.99 10.26
C LYS A 190 -0.59 -24.61 11.03
N LEU A 191 -1.67 -24.21 10.35
CA LEU A 191 -2.91 -23.75 10.98
C LEU A 191 -3.58 -24.82 11.87
N PRO A 192 -3.74 -26.10 11.45
CA PRO A 192 -4.37 -27.11 12.30
C PRO A 192 -3.65 -27.29 13.64
N ARG A 193 -2.30 -27.32 13.61
CA ARG A 193 -1.48 -27.41 14.82
C ARG A 193 -1.59 -26.15 15.68
N ALA A 194 -1.56 -24.96 15.05
CA ALA A 194 -1.71 -23.70 15.77
C ALA A 194 -3.05 -23.62 16.52
N LEU A 195 -4.15 -24.00 15.87
CA LEU A 195 -5.48 -24.02 16.49
C LEU A 195 -5.58 -25.03 17.64
N ARG A 196 -5.02 -26.25 17.45
CA ARG A 196 -4.97 -27.27 18.51
C ARG A 196 -4.21 -26.76 19.74
N VAL A 197 -3.02 -26.19 19.56
CA VAL A 197 -2.19 -25.68 20.67
C VAL A 197 -2.87 -24.51 21.39
N LEU A 198 -3.64 -23.68 20.69
CA LEU A 198 -4.37 -22.58 21.30
C LEU A 198 -5.60 -23.03 22.09
N ARG A 199 -6.31 -24.06 21.59
CA ARG A 199 -7.51 -24.61 22.21
C ARG A 199 -7.18 -25.52 23.40
N ASP A 200 -6.30 -26.49 23.17
CA ASP A 200 -6.09 -27.62 24.08
C ASP A 200 -4.74 -27.54 24.81
N GLY A 201 -3.88 -26.59 24.44
CA GLY A 201 -2.49 -26.53 24.91
C GLY A 201 -1.57 -27.45 24.11
N LEU A 202 -0.27 -27.44 24.45
CA LEU A 202 0.67 -28.37 23.86
C LEU A 202 0.51 -29.75 24.53
N PRO A 203 0.31 -30.84 23.78
CA PRO A 203 0.22 -32.17 24.37
C PRO A 203 1.46 -32.52 25.18
N ALA A 204 1.31 -33.22 26.30
CA ALA A 204 2.44 -33.62 27.16
C ALA A 204 3.47 -34.51 26.42
N SER A 205 3.04 -35.19 25.35
CA SER A 205 3.89 -36.01 24.49
C SER A 205 4.72 -35.20 23.47
N GLU A 206 4.43 -33.91 23.28
CA GLU A 206 5.16 -33.03 22.35
C GLU A 206 6.06 -32.06 23.12
N SER A 207 7.32 -31.95 22.70
CA SER A 207 8.23 -30.92 23.20
C SER A 207 7.98 -29.58 22.49
N ASP A 208 8.07 -28.48 23.26
CA ASP A 208 8.02 -27.13 22.68
C ASP A 208 9.33 -26.84 21.95
N GLU A 209 9.35 -27.09 20.65
CA GLU A 209 10.49 -26.86 19.77
C GLU A 209 10.97 -25.39 19.68
N LEU A 210 10.17 -24.44 20.18
CA LEU A 210 10.52 -23.02 20.23
C LEU A 210 10.92 -22.56 21.65
N ALA A 211 10.70 -23.39 22.66
CA ALA A 211 11.17 -23.12 24.01
C ALA A 211 12.70 -23.26 24.08
N SER A 212 13.32 -22.41 24.90
CA SER A 212 14.75 -22.52 25.17
C SER A 212 15.02 -23.75 26.03
N PRO A 213 16.05 -24.57 25.72
CA PRO A 213 16.49 -25.65 26.61
C PRO A 213 17.24 -25.13 27.84
N ASP A 214 17.76 -23.90 27.81
CA ASP A 214 18.42 -23.21 28.92
C ASP A 214 17.85 -21.77 29.05
N PRO A 215 16.61 -21.64 29.55
CA PRO A 215 15.96 -20.35 29.68
C PRO A 215 16.63 -19.48 30.75
N ALA A 216 16.89 -18.22 30.41
CA ALA A 216 17.24 -17.21 31.40
C ALA A 216 16.04 -16.88 32.30
N ALA A 217 16.29 -16.20 33.42
CA ALA A 217 15.22 -15.68 34.26
C ALA A 217 14.27 -14.77 33.44
N PRO A 218 12.95 -14.96 33.54
CA PRO A 218 12.00 -14.17 32.77
C PRO A 218 12.01 -12.71 33.20
N THR A 219 12.35 -11.81 32.28
CA THR A 219 12.21 -10.35 32.47
C THR A 219 10.78 -9.86 32.21
N VAL A 220 10.00 -10.61 31.42
CA VAL A 220 8.60 -10.32 31.09
C VAL A 220 7.82 -11.62 30.92
N SER A 221 6.52 -11.59 31.24
CA SER A 221 5.61 -12.71 30.96
C SER A 221 5.23 -12.77 29.48
N ARG A 222 4.76 -13.92 28.98
CA ARG A 222 4.22 -14.04 27.62
C ARG A 222 3.06 -13.09 27.36
N ARG A 223 2.19 -12.89 28.36
CA ARG A 223 1.10 -11.91 28.31
C ARG A 223 1.64 -10.48 28.22
N GLY A 224 2.67 -10.15 29.00
CA GLY A 224 3.34 -8.86 28.92
C GLY A 224 3.98 -8.60 27.56
N ALA A 225 4.64 -9.62 26.97
CA ALA A 225 5.20 -9.51 25.63
C ALA A 225 4.11 -9.27 24.57
N LEU A 226 2.98 -10.01 24.63
CA LEU A 226 1.84 -9.76 23.74
C LEU A 226 1.24 -8.36 23.95
N ALA A 227 1.18 -7.88 25.19
CA ALA A 227 0.72 -6.53 25.51
C ALA A 227 1.64 -5.45 24.91
N VAL A 228 2.97 -5.64 24.95
CA VAL A 228 3.93 -4.74 24.30
C VAL A 228 3.74 -4.72 22.79
N VAL A 229 3.57 -5.88 22.15
CA VAL A 229 3.30 -5.98 20.71
C VAL A 229 1.99 -5.27 20.36
N GLY A 230 0.92 -5.57 21.11
CA GLY A 230 -0.39 -4.93 20.92
C GLY A 230 -0.35 -3.42 21.13
N ALA A 231 0.36 -2.95 22.16
CA ALA A 231 0.55 -1.52 22.44
C ALA A 231 1.36 -0.83 21.33
N GLY A 232 2.40 -1.48 20.80
CA GLY A 232 3.14 -0.98 19.64
C GLY A 232 2.26 -0.87 18.39
N SER A 233 1.46 -1.90 18.11
CA SER A 233 0.49 -1.88 17.00
C SER A 233 -0.58 -0.81 17.17
N LEU A 234 -1.10 -0.62 18.40
CA LEU A 234 -2.07 0.42 18.73
C LEU A 234 -1.47 1.82 18.61
N LEU A 235 -0.24 2.02 19.08
CA LEU A 235 0.48 3.28 18.94
C LEU A 235 0.60 3.64 17.45
N LEU A 236 1.07 2.69 16.63
CA LEU A 236 1.17 2.88 15.19
C LEU A 236 -0.19 3.21 14.55
N LEU A 237 -1.26 2.51 14.95
CA LEU A 237 -2.62 2.80 14.49
C LEU A 237 -3.01 4.26 14.80
N VAL A 238 -2.89 4.67 16.06
CA VAL A 238 -3.24 6.04 16.51
C VAL A 238 -2.39 7.07 15.76
N THR A 239 -1.10 6.79 15.55
CA THR A 239 -0.17 7.72 14.91
C THR A 239 -0.20 7.74 13.38
N SER A 240 -1.05 6.92 12.74
CA SER A 240 -1.07 6.77 11.28
C SER A 240 -2.47 6.80 10.67
N ALA A 241 -3.52 6.34 11.37
CA ALA A 241 -4.88 6.32 10.84
C ALA A 241 -5.43 7.72 10.53
N GLY A 242 -4.97 8.74 11.27
CA GLY A 242 -5.40 10.12 11.11
C GLY A 242 -5.26 10.68 9.68
N ARG A 243 -4.30 10.19 8.89
CA ARG A 243 -4.01 10.69 7.53
C ARG A 243 -5.15 10.52 6.52
N SER A 244 -6.13 9.66 6.84
CA SER A 244 -7.31 9.40 6.02
C SER A 244 -8.49 10.31 6.36
N PHE A 245 -8.31 11.23 7.31
CA PHE A 245 -9.30 12.19 7.78
C PHE A 245 -8.71 13.59 7.70
N ASP A 246 -9.59 14.59 7.65
CA ASP A 246 -9.19 16.00 7.74
C ASP A 246 -9.40 16.54 9.17
N GLY A 247 -8.85 17.72 9.44
CA GLY A 247 -9.08 18.42 10.70
C GLY A 247 -8.34 17.80 11.90
N GLY A 248 -9.01 17.72 13.05
CA GLY A 248 -8.37 17.34 14.32
C GLY A 248 -7.74 15.94 14.30
N LEU A 249 -8.38 14.97 13.64
CA LEU A 249 -7.88 13.60 13.53
C LEU A 249 -6.61 13.52 12.67
N ARG A 250 -6.43 14.39 11.67
CA ARG A 250 -5.20 14.40 10.86
C ARG A 250 -3.96 14.69 11.69
N ARG A 251 -4.09 15.47 12.77
CA ARG A 251 -2.98 15.82 13.66
C ARG A 251 -2.37 14.61 14.37
N THR A 252 -3.08 13.48 14.42
CA THR A 252 -2.50 12.26 14.99
C THR A 252 -1.56 11.55 14.02
N ALA A 253 -1.55 11.90 12.73
CA ALA A 253 -0.76 11.24 11.68
C ALA A 253 0.75 11.61 11.71
N LEU A 254 1.39 11.50 12.88
CA LEU A 254 2.74 12.00 13.16
C LEU A 254 3.85 11.28 12.36
N LEU A 255 3.64 10.02 12.00
CA LEU A 255 4.66 9.15 11.39
C LEU A 255 4.45 8.90 9.90
N THR A 256 3.49 9.59 9.28
CA THR A 256 3.13 9.40 7.87
C THR A 256 3.28 10.70 7.09
N PRO A 257 3.80 10.67 5.85
CA PRO A 257 3.84 11.86 5.03
C PRO A 257 2.46 12.45 4.80
N ARG A 258 2.40 13.78 4.72
CA ARG A 258 1.14 14.54 4.59
C ARG A 258 0.17 14.28 5.76
N GLY A 259 0.73 13.84 6.89
CA GLY A 259 0.15 14.04 8.20
C GLY A 259 0.46 15.45 8.70
N GLY A 260 -0.46 16.03 9.48
CA GLY A 260 -0.33 17.40 9.98
C GLY A 260 -1.54 18.27 9.68
N ALA A 261 -1.35 19.59 9.76
CA ALA A 261 -2.39 20.55 9.41
C ALA A 261 -2.57 20.64 7.89
N GLU A 262 -3.74 21.13 7.46
CA GLU A 262 -3.97 21.44 6.06
C GLU A 262 -3.08 22.61 5.61
N PRO A 263 -2.60 22.60 4.35
CA PRO A 263 -1.58 23.54 3.90
C PRO A 263 -2.08 24.97 3.76
N GLY A 264 -3.39 25.17 3.69
CA GLY A 264 -4.03 26.48 3.56
C GLY A 264 -5.54 26.42 3.70
N SER A 265 -6.22 27.31 3.00
CA SER A 265 -7.68 27.44 2.97
C SER A 265 -8.20 27.47 1.53
N GLY A 266 -9.52 27.33 1.34
CA GLY A 266 -10.14 27.42 0.02
C GLY A 266 -9.59 26.35 -0.93
N PRO A 267 -8.97 26.73 -2.06
CA PRO A 267 -8.49 25.77 -3.04
C PRO A 267 -7.29 24.95 -2.53
N ASP A 268 -6.54 25.49 -1.57
CA ASP A 268 -5.41 24.82 -0.89
C ASP A 268 -5.81 24.28 0.50
N GLY A 269 -7.10 24.06 0.73
CA GLY A 269 -7.65 23.57 2.00
C GLY A 269 -7.39 22.09 2.31
N PHE A 270 -6.58 21.39 1.51
CA PHE A 270 -6.31 19.97 1.66
C PHE A 270 -4.93 19.58 1.08
N GLN A 271 -4.46 18.40 1.43
CA GLN A 271 -3.10 17.95 1.11
C GLN A 271 -2.78 17.93 -0.40
N ILE A 272 -1.60 18.42 -0.74
CA ILE A 272 -1.06 18.47 -2.11
C ILE A 272 -0.13 17.28 -2.33
N ASN A 273 -0.38 16.47 -3.37
CA ASN A 273 0.55 15.40 -3.71
C ASN A 273 1.89 15.97 -4.24
N LYS A 274 1.78 16.76 -5.29
CA LYS A 274 2.93 17.18 -6.10
C LYS A 274 2.71 18.63 -6.51
N THR A 275 3.62 19.53 -6.20
CA THR A 275 3.46 20.94 -6.60
C THR A 275 3.70 21.11 -8.09
N ALA A 276 3.14 22.15 -8.70
CA ALA A 276 3.38 22.54 -10.09
C ALA A 276 4.87 22.79 -10.34
N ALA A 277 5.53 23.49 -9.41
CA ALA A 277 6.96 23.75 -9.45
C ALA A 277 7.79 22.46 -9.47
N LYS A 278 7.44 21.45 -8.64
CA LYS A 278 8.17 20.17 -8.57
C LYS A 278 8.17 19.39 -9.89
N VAL A 279 7.19 19.62 -10.76
CA VAL A 279 7.11 19.00 -12.09
C VAL A 279 7.35 19.96 -13.25
N GLY A 280 7.84 21.16 -12.96
CA GLY A 280 8.22 22.14 -13.98
C GLY A 280 7.05 22.71 -14.78
N ILE A 281 5.85 22.75 -14.19
CA ILE A 281 4.72 23.48 -14.76
C ILE A 281 4.86 24.95 -14.39
N VAL A 282 4.98 25.82 -15.40
CA VAL A 282 5.13 27.27 -15.19
C VAL A 282 3.83 28.02 -15.50
N PRO A 283 3.59 29.21 -14.89
CA PRO A 283 2.38 29.98 -15.12
C PRO A 283 2.09 30.29 -16.61
N ALA A 284 3.13 30.45 -17.42
CA ALA A 284 2.99 30.73 -18.85
C ALA A 284 2.30 29.58 -19.65
N GLU A 285 2.32 28.35 -19.13
CA GLU A 285 1.68 27.17 -19.74
C GLU A 285 0.22 26.99 -19.32
N THR A 286 -0.18 27.65 -18.23
CA THR A 286 -1.49 27.50 -17.58
C THR A 286 -2.32 28.77 -17.60
N GLY A 287 -1.74 29.89 -18.07
CA GLY A 287 -2.40 31.19 -18.20
C GLY A 287 -3.37 31.28 -19.39
N GLU A 288 -3.64 32.50 -19.87
CA GLU A 288 -4.69 32.78 -20.87
C GLU A 288 -4.51 32.09 -22.22
N ARG A 289 -3.27 31.71 -22.57
CA ARG A 289 -2.96 30.97 -23.81
C ARG A 289 -3.23 29.47 -23.70
N TRP A 290 -3.43 28.95 -22.49
CA TRP A 290 -3.76 27.54 -22.32
C TRP A 290 -5.07 27.20 -23.05
N ARG A 291 -5.10 26.04 -23.67
CA ARG A 291 -6.30 25.47 -24.30
C ARG A 291 -6.41 24.01 -23.89
N LEU A 292 -7.63 23.59 -23.56
CA LEU A 292 -7.99 22.19 -23.50
C LEU A 292 -8.25 21.71 -24.93
N THR A 293 -7.55 20.67 -25.34
CA THR A 293 -7.93 19.92 -26.53
C THR A 293 -8.94 18.82 -26.19
N VAL A 294 -10.08 18.80 -26.86
CA VAL A 294 -11.07 17.72 -26.80
C VAL A 294 -11.15 17.08 -28.18
N ALA A 295 -10.82 15.79 -28.28
CA ALA A 295 -10.76 15.05 -29.54
C ALA A 295 -11.71 13.83 -29.53
N GLY A 296 -12.30 13.55 -30.69
CA GLY A 296 -13.13 12.38 -30.96
C GLY A 296 -13.63 12.38 -32.41
N PRO A 297 -14.64 11.57 -32.75
CA PRO A 297 -15.16 11.46 -34.12
C PRO A 297 -15.67 12.76 -34.74
N ALA A 298 -16.10 13.73 -33.92
CA ALA A 298 -16.52 15.05 -34.40
C ALA A 298 -15.35 16.00 -34.73
N GLY A 299 -14.10 15.58 -34.52
CA GLY A 299 -12.89 16.37 -34.75
C GLY A 299 -12.19 16.82 -33.46
N GLU A 300 -11.28 17.78 -33.59
CA GLU A 300 -10.54 18.38 -32.48
C GLU A 300 -11.09 19.77 -32.14
N PHE A 301 -11.54 19.96 -30.90
CA PHE A 301 -11.98 21.24 -30.36
C PHE A 301 -10.93 21.79 -29.39
N ARG A 302 -10.63 23.08 -29.47
CA ARG A 302 -9.68 23.76 -28.57
C ARG A 302 -10.40 24.82 -27.76
N LEU A 303 -10.63 24.53 -26.48
CA LEU A 303 -11.42 25.36 -25.58
C LEU A 303 -10.50 26.12 -24.62
N SER A 304 -10.69 27.42 -24.52
CA SER A 304 -10.11 28.25 -23.46
C SER A 304 -10.79 27.96 -22.11
N ARG A 305 -10.14 28.36 -21.01
CA ARG A 305 -10.74 28.26 -19.68
C ARG A 305 -12.04 29.09 -19.59
N ALA A 306 -12.10 30.23 -20.26
CA ALA A 306 -13.30 31.08 -20.29
C ALA A 306 -14.48 30.39 -21.00
N GLU A 307 -14.23 29.73 -22.13
CA GLU A 307 -15.26 28.95 -22.83
C GLU A 307 -15.73 27.76 -21.97
N LEU A 308 -14.81 27.07 -21.29
CA LEU A 308 -15.17 25.99 -20.36
C LEU A 308 -16.02 26.48 -19.18
N LEU A 309 -15.76 27.68 -18.66
CA LEU A 309 -16.58 28.29 -17.60
C LEU A 309 -17.97 28.69 -18.09
N ALA A 310 -18.11 29.04 -19.37
CA ALA A 310 -19.39 29.37 -19.99
C ALA A 310 -20.25 28.13 -20.32
N MET A 311 -19.66 26.92 -20.34
CA MET A 311 -20.40 25.67 -20.44
C MET A 311 -21.21 25.36 -19.16
N GLY A 312 -22.13 24.40 -19.24
CA GLY A 312 -22.89 23.91 -18.09
C GLY A 312 -21.99 23.44 -16.95
N GLN A 313 -22.03 24.16 -15.82
CA GLN A 313 -21.22 23.86 -14.64
C GLN A 313 -21.96 22.89 -13.71
N HIS A 314 -21.24 21.90 -13.20
CA HIS A 314 -21.73 20.90 -12.27
C HIS A 314 -20.82 20.81 -11.05
N SER A 315 -21.37 20.37 -9.92
CA SER A 315 -20.61 20.21 -8.68
C SER A 315 -20.68 18.79 -8.13
N ALA A 316 -19.61 18.36 -7.47
CA ALA A 316 -19.53 17.05 -6.83
C ALA A 316 -18.68 17.14 -5.55
N ALA A 317 -19.17 16.50 -4.48
CA ALA A 317 -18.41 16.27 -3.25
C ALA A 317 -17.61 14.98 -3.39
N LEU A 318 -16.30 15.05 -3.59
CA LEU A 318 -15.43 13.89 -3.81
C LEU A 318 -14.12 14.00 -3.03
N PRO A 319 -13.66 12.90 -2.39
CA PRO A 319 -12.36 12.89 -1.73
C PRO A 319 -11.22 12.69 -2.76
N ILE A 320 -10.02 13.12 -2.38
CA ILE A 320 -8.79 12.63 -2.99
C ILE A 320 -8.28 11.47 -2.14
N ALA A 321 -8.02 10.32 -2.75
CA ALA A 321 -7.45 9.16 -2.07
C ALA A 321 -6.14 8.75 -2.76
N CYS A 322 -5.02 8.97 -2.09
CA CYS A 322 -3.71 8.68 -2.65
C CYS A 322 -3.31 7.22 -2.43
N VAL A 323 -2.56 6.67 -3.38
CA VAL A 323 -1.98 5.33 -3.32
C VAL A 323 -0.94 5.20 -2.21
N GLU A 324 -0.43 6.31 -1.69
CA GLU A 324 0.45 6.36 -0.51
C GLU A 324 -0.33 6.22 0.82
N GLY A 325 -1.67 6.15 0.77
CA GLY A 325 -2.54 5.85 1.91
C GLY A 325 -3.13 7.05 2.66
N TRP A 326 -2.70 8.28 2.36
CA TRP A 326 -3.40 9.48 2.81
C TRP A 326 -4.57 9.81 1.88
N SER A 327 -5.60 10.43 2.44
CA SER A 327 -6.80 10.81 1.72
C SER A 327 -7.47 12.00 2.39
N THR A 328 -8.40 12.66 1.69
CA THR A 328 -9.13 13.81 2.22
C THR A 328 -10.57 13.44 2.57
N SER A 329 -11.22 14.30 3.36
CA SER A 329 -12.67 14.43 3.32
C SER A 329 -13.12 14.93 1.94
N ASP A 330 -14.42 14.90 1.71
CA ASP A 330 -14.98 15.26 0.41
C ASP A 330 -14.76 16.75 0.14
N GLN A 331 -14.06 17.07 -0.94
CA GLN A 331 -13.86 18.44 -1.39
C GLN A 331 -14.96 18.83 -2.37
N TRP A 332 -15.32 20.10 -2.41
CA TRP A 332 -16.40 20.58 -3.28
C TRP A 332 -15.85 21.01 -4.65
N TRP A 333 -15.88 20.09 -5.60
CA TRP A 333 -15.39 20.32 -6.96
C TRP A 333 -16.47 20.92 -7.84
N ARG A 334 -16.08 21.82 -8.76
CA ARG A 334 -16.98 22.38 -9.77
C ARG A 334 -16.31 22.44 -11.15
N GLY A 335 -17.04 22.06 -12.18
CA GLY A 335 -16.55 22.08 -13.56
C GLY A 335 -17.52 21.46 -14.57
N VAL A 336 -17.02 21.14 -15.76
CA VAL A 336 -17.79 20.54 -16.86
C VAL A 336 -17.80 19.02 -16.68
N ARG A 337 -18.94 18.34 -16.90
CA ARG A 337 -18.96 16.87 -16.82
C ARG A 337 -18.20 16.23 -17.98
N LEU A 338 -17.49 15.14 -17.71
CA LEU A 338 -16.75 14.42 -18.74
C LEU A 338 -17.68 13.90 -19.86
N ARG A 339 -18.89 13.46 -19.51
CA ARG A 339 -19.89 13.04 -20.49
C ARG A 339 -20.35 14.16 -21.44
N ASP A 340 -20.38 15.41 -20.98
CA ASP A 340 -20.81 16.55 -21.80
C ASP A 340 -19.69 16.92 -22.79
N LEU A 341 -18.42 16.78 -22.37
CA LEU A 341 -17.26 16.88 -23.25
C LEU A 341 -17.20 15.71 -24.25
N ALA A 342 -17.62 14.51 -23.85
CA ALA A 342 -17.76 13.38 -24.77
C ALA A 342 -18.84 13.64 -25.83
N THR A 343 -19.96 14.28 -25.45
CA THR A 343 -20.98 14.72 -26.41
C THR A 343 -20.40 15.72 -27.42
N LEU A 344 -19.62 16.71 -26.98
CA LEU A 344 -18.91 17.62 -27.88
C LEU A 344 -17.95 16.87 -28.83
N ALA A 345 -17.25 15.85 -28.34
CA ALA A 345 -16.37 15.00 -29.13
C ALA A 345 -17.10 14.07 -30.14
N GLY A 346 -18.44 14.06 -30.17
CA GLY A 346 -19.23 13.26 -31.13
C GLY A 346 -19.91 12.02 -30.54
N PHE A 347 -20.11 11.95 -29.22
CA PHE A 347 -20.82 10.85 -28.54
C PHE A 347 -22.11 11.34 -27.83
N PRO A 348 -23.19 11.67 -28.57
CA PRO A 348 -24.40 12.29 -28.02
C PRO A 348 -25.35 11.33 -27.30
N ASP A 349 -25.26 10.01 -27.53
CA ASP A 349 -26.28 9.03 -27.12
C ASP A 349 -26.28 8.68 -25.61
N GLY A 350 -25.62 9.48 -24.77
CA GLY A 350 -25.49 9.20 -23.33
C GLY A 350 -24.65 7.96 -22.98
N ARG A 351 -23.99 7.37 -23.97
CA ARG A 351 -23.08 6.22 -23.85
C ARG A 351 -21.66 6.63 -24.28
N PRO A 352 -20.98 7.50 -23.51
CA PRO A 352 -19.64 7.94 -23.88
C PRO A 352 -18.67 6.74 -23.84
N PRO A 353 -17.65 6.70 -24.71
CA PRO A 353 -16.57 5.72 -24.59
C PRO A 353 -15.67 6.07 -23.39
N GLY A 354 -14.61 5.28 -23.20
CA GLY A 354 -13.50 5.72 -22.37
C GLY A 354 -12.75 6.92 -22.96
N VAL A 355 -11.91 7.54 -22.13
CA VAL A 355 -11.13 8.73 -22.49
C VAL A 355 -9.68 8.59 -22.05
N LEU A 356 -8.77 8.92 -22.95
CA LEU A 356 -7.37 9.17 -22.61
C LEU A 356 -7.22 10.61 -22.14
N VAL A 357 -6.76 10.78 -20.90
CA VAL A 357 -6.54 12.08 -20.26
C VAL A 357 -5.05 12.37 -20.23
N GLU A 358 -4.62 13.51 -20.75
CA GLU A 358 -3.21 13.91 -20.80
C GLU A 358 -2.97 15.21 -20.02
N SER A 359 -1.84 15.24 -19.33
CA SER A 359 -1.35 16.38 -18.54
C SER A 359 -0.28 17.15 -19.30
N LEU A 360 -0.12 18.42 -18.96
CA LEU A 360 1.07 19.22 -19.32
C LEU A 360 2.37 18.68 -18.71
N GLN A 361 2.30 17.80 -17.71
CA GLN A 361 3.49 17.23 -17.08
C GLN A 361 4.35 16.45 -18.09
N ARG A 362 5.61 16.86 -18.27
CA ARG A 362 6.51 16.33 -19.32
C ARG A 362 7.04 14.92 -19.07
N SER A 363 7.19 14.50 -17.81
CA SER A 363 7.81 13.22 -17.43
C SER A 363 7.06 12.51 -16.31
N GLY A 364 7.29 11.21 -16.17
CA GLY A 364 6.73 10.38 -15.10
C GLY A 364 5.55 9.48 -15.52
N PRO A 365 5.24 8.45 -14.72
CA PRO A 365 4.39 7.32 -15.13
C PRO A 365 2.90 7.65 -15.25
N PHE A 366 2.44 8.79 -14.73
CA PHE A 366 1.04 9.23 -14.75
C PHE A 366 0.90 10.63 -15.37
N ARG A 367 1.66 10.90 -16.44
CA ARG A 367 1.42 12.08 -17.29
C ARG A 367 0.15 11.93 -18.14
N SER A 368 -0.27 10.68 -18.34
CA SER A 368 -1.53 10.32 -18.97
C SER A 368 -2.16 9.14 -18.25
N VAL A 369 -3.49 9.06 -18.28
CA VAL A 369 -4.29 7.97 -17.72
C VAL A 369 -5.50 7.72 -18.61
N ALA A 370 -5.92 6.47 -18.73
CA ALA A 370 -7.17 6.10 -19.38
C ALA A 370 -8.28 5.95 -18.34
N LEU A 371 -9.45 6.52 -18.62
CA LEU A 371 -10.67 6.30 -17.84
C LEU A 371 -11.67 5.50 -18.68
N ARG A 372 -12.36 4.57 -18.03
CA ARG A 372 -13.37 3.71 -18.66
C ARG A 372 -14.68 4.47 -18.91
N ASP A 373 -15.53 3.95 -19.80
CA ASP A 373 -16.86 4.48 -20.12
C ASP A 373 -17.72 4.76 -18.87
N ASN A 374 -17.72 3.85 -17.88
CA ASN A 374 -18.50 4.02 -16.65
C ASN A 374 -18.00 5.23 -15.81
N GLN A 375 -16.69 5.46 -15.80
CA GLN A 375 -16.07 6.62 -15.14
C GLN A 375 -16.38 7.91 -15.89
N VAL A 376 -16.42 7.90 -17.23
CA VAL A 376 -16.80 9.06 -18.04
C VAL A 376 -18.30 9.38 -17.88
N ARG A 377 -19.14 8.34 -17.85
CA ARG A 377 -20.61 8.44 -17.77
C ARG A 377 -21.11 8.93 -16.41
N ASP A 378 -20.36 8.69 -15.32
CA ASP A 378 -20.79 9.05 -13.97
C ASP A 378 -21.07 10.57 -13.86
N PRO A 379 -22.25 10.99 -13.38
CA PRO A 379 -22.62 12.41 -13.33
C PRO A 379 -21.76 13.25 -12.38
N ARG A 380 -20.94 12.62 -11.53
CA ARG A 380 -19.99 13.28 -10.61
C ARG A 380 -18.58 13.40 -11.20
N SER A 381 -18.32 12.81 -12.36
CA SER A 381 -17.02 12.90 -13.04
C SER A 381 -16.90 14.23 -13.78
N LEU A 382 -15.93 15.05 -13.40
CA LEU A 382 -15.78 16.41 -13.88
C LEU A 382 -14.37 16.65 -14.43
N LEU A 383 -14.29 17.49 -15.46
CA LEU A 383 -13.16 18.38 -15.65
C LEU A 383 -13.38 19.59 -14.73
N ALA A 384 -12.86 19.50 -13.51
CA ALA A 384 -12.94 20.55 -12.50
C ALA A 384 -12.10 21.76 -12.88
N LEU A 385 -12.66 22.95 -12.66
CA LEU A 385 -12.05 24.26 -12.86
C LEU A 385 -11.89 25.02 -11.54
N ASP A 386 -12.77 24.73 -10.58
CA ASP A 386 -12.83 25.32 -9.26
C ASP A 386 -12.94 24.22 -8.19
N VAL A 387 -12.48 24.51 -6.98
CA VAL A 387 -12.64 23.66 -5.80
C VAL A 387 -12.83 24.52 -4.56
N ASN A 388 -13.74 24.10 -3.68
CA ASN A 388 -14.05 24.78 -2.41
C ASN A 388 -14.39 26.27 -2.58
N GLY A 389 -15.12 26.60 -3.65
CA GLY A 389 -15.60 27.97 -3.92
C GLY A 389 -14.60 28.91 -4.60
N ALA A 390 -13.41 28.43 -4.96
CA ALA A 390 -12.39 29.23 -5.63
C ALA A 390 -11.80 28.51 -6.86
N PRO A 391 -11.19 29.24 -7.81
CA PRO A 391 -10.38 28.63 -8.85
C PRO A 391 -9.35 27.67 -8.29
N LEU A 392 -9.09 26.57 -9.01
CA LEU A 392 -7.99 25.67 -8.67
C LEU A 392 -6.71 26.48 -8.44
N SER A 393 -5.93 26.13 -7.42
CA SER A 393 -4.57 26.64 -7.30
C SER A 393 -3.65 25.97 -8.33
N PRO A 394 -2.47 26.55 -8.64
CA PRO A 394 -1.47 25.88 -9.45
C PRO A 394 -1.16 24.45 -8.98
N ASP A 395 -1.09 24.23 -7.67
CA ASP A 395 -0.73 22.94 -7.09
C ASP A 395 -1.89 21.93 -7.07
N HIS A 396 -3.14 22.41 -7.09
CA HIS A 396 -4.32 21.58 -7.27
C HIS A 396 -4.73 21.39 -8.74
N GLY A 397 -3.94 21.89 -9.69
CA GLY A 397 -4.05 21.54 -11.10
C GLY A 397 -4.65 22.63 -11.99
N TYR A 398 -4.62 23.90 -11.57
CA TYR A 398 -4.97 25.03 -12.44
C TYR A 398 -4.30 24.90 -13.82
N PRO A 399 -5.03 25.09 -14.93
CA PRO A 399 -6.37 25.66 -15.04
C PRO A 399 -7.52 24.65 -14.96
N ALA A 400 -7.21 23.36 -15.10
CA ALA A 400 -8.21 22.29 -15.13
C ALA A 400 -7.63 20.95 -14.64
N ARG A 401 -8.45 20.20 -13.91
CA ARG A 401 -8.14 18.87 -13.35
C ARG A 401 -9.29 17.91 -13.62
N VAL A 402 -8.99 16.66 -13.93
CA VAL A 402 -10.00 15.59 -13.88
C VAL A 402 -10.23 15.14 -12.45
N ILE A 403 -11.49 15.00 -12.06
CA ILE A 403 -11.92 14.35 -10.81
C ILE A 403 -12.97 13.29 -11.12
N VAL A 404 -12.76 12.08 -10.61
CA VAL A 404 -13.66 10.94 -10.80
C VAL A 404 -13.88 10.21 -9.45
N PRO A 405 -15.11 9.74 -9.17
CA PRO A 405 -15.42 9.07 -7.92
C PRO A 405 -14.72 7.70 -7.81
N ALA A 406 -14.43 7.30 -6.57
CA ALA A 406 -13.85 6.01 -6.22
C ALA A 406 -12.53 5.65 -6.93
N ALA A 407 -11.81 6.61 -7.53
CA ALA A 407 -10.57 6.31 -8.24
C ALA A 407 -9.32 6.59 -7.40
N PRO A 408 -8.18 5.92 -7.72
CA PRO A 408 -6.89 6.33 -7.22
C PRO A 408 -6.58 7.79 -7.54
N GLY A 409 -5.92 8.49 -6.62
CA GLY A 409 -5.54 9.89 -6.79
C GLY A 409 -4.71 10.16 -8.05
N VAL A 410 -3.97 9.16 -8.53
CA VAL A 410 -3.20 9.23 -9.78
C VAL A 410 -4.08 9.32 -11.04
N MET A 411 -5.34 8.87 -10.98
CA MET A 411 -6.31 8.99 -12.08
C MET A 411 -7.03 10.34 -12.10
N ASN A 412 -6.85 11.16 -11.06
CA ASN A 412 -7.42 12.50 -10.94
C ASN A 412 -6.43 13.55 -11.48
N THR A 413 -6.15 13.44 -12.78
CA THR A 413 -5.08 14.13 -13.51
C THR A 413 -5.14 15.64 -13.36
N LYS A 414 -4.01 16.25 -13.05
CA LYS A 414 -3.83 17.71 -12.95
C LYS A 414 -3.27 18.32 -14.23
N TRP A 415 -3.47 19.63 -14.39
CA TRP A 415 -2.91 20.40 -15.50
C TRP A 415 -3.29 19.77 -16.84
N VAL A 416 -4.57 19.43 -16.98
CA VAL A 416 -5.08 18.69 -18.14
C VAL A 416 -4.85 19.53 -19.39
N SER A 417 -4.35 18.92 -20.46
CA SER A 417 -4.12 19.57 -21.75
C SER A 417 -4.95 18.96 -22.86
N ARG A 418 -5.23 17.65 -22.79
CA ARG A 418 -5.96 16.92 -23.83
C ARG A 418 -6.85 15.82 -23.24
N LEU A 419 -8.02 15.66 -23.85
CA LEU A 419 -8.96 14.57 -23.67
C LEU A 419 -9.24 13.95 -25.03
N THR A 420 -8.90 12.68 -25.21
CA THR A 420 -9.17 11.93 -26.44
C THR A 420 -10.20 10.84 -26.15
N PHE A 421 -11.41 10.98 -26.66
CA PHE A 421 -12.51 10.04 -26.43
C PHE A 421 -12.54 8.95 -27.51
N GLY A 422 -12.68 7.69 -27.10
CA GLY A 422 -12.84 6.55 -28.01
C GLY A 422 -11.54 5.82 -28.40
N GLU A 423 -10.38 6.48 -28.29
CA GLU A 423 -9.07 5.87 -28.48
C GLU A 423 -8.36 5.72 -27.13
N LEU A 424 -8.03 4.48 -26.75
CA LEU A 424 -7.42 4.13 -25.45
C LEU A 424 -6.10 3.35 -25.61
#